data_AF-A0A7C0X416-F1
#
_entry.id   AF-A0A7C0X416-F1
#
_cell.length_a   1.000
_cell.length_b   1.000
_cell.length_c   1.000
_cell.angle_alpha   90.00
_cell.angle_beta   90.00
_cell.angle_gamma   90.00
#
_symmetry.space_group_name_H-M   'P 1'
#
loop_
_entity.id
_entity.type
_entity.pdbx_description
1 polymer ?
#
loop_
_entity_poly.entity_id
_entity_poly.type
_entity_poly.pdbx_seq_one_letter_code
_entity_poly.pdbx_strand_id
1 'polypeptide(L)'
;MRKVVAPDYTVFEHVKRHAEAVKTAIREAIIPESVTCSYPKERRKMPASFRGYLIFDPDRCISCFGCAFICPANAIRMKEAEDGRYYPTIDYGKCIFCHFCLDSCPEGALKPTKIHDVAYRDLDRMLTLTEEMIEPPEIIREDKRYVEYVIDGRDLHLRRVDGEDELLVDLPPPSKVERIVSCIDPESCTGCRICEEVCEHGVIRSSVEEDGVRMVIDSERCTGCGLCVKECSMRVLRLVRR
;
A
#
# COMPACT_ATOMS: atom_id res chain seq x y z
N MET A 1 7.48 34.49 31.20
CA MET A 1 8.66 33.64 30.88
C MET A 1 9.62 33.68 32.05
N ARG A 2 10.02 32.53 32.61
CA ARG A 2 11.12 32.50 33.60
C ARG A 2 12.42 32.82 32.86
N LYS A 3 13.16 33.83 33.31
CA LYS A 3 14.52 34.08 32.80
C LYS A 3 15.37 32.87 33.14
N VAL A 4 15.86 32.18 32.12
CA VAL A 4 16.89 31.16 32.29
C VAL A 4 18.17 31.91 32.64
N VAL A 5 18.53 31.90 33.92
CA VAL A 5 19.78 32.48 34.39
C VAL A 5 20.86 31.42 34.19
N ALA A 6 21.99 31.80 33.59
CA ALA A 6 23.14 30.91 33.54
C ALA A 6 23.57 30.62 34.99
N PRO A 7 23.66 29.35 35.41
CA PRO A 7 24.17 29.01 36.73
C PRO A 7 25.59 29.57 36.91
N ASP A 8 25.88 30.04 38.12
CA ASP A 8 27.15 30.65 38.49
C ASP A 8 28.19 29.52 38.68
N TYR A 9 29.23 29.51 37.84
CA TYR A 9 30.25 28.46 37.84
C TYR A 9 31.56 29.00 38.37
N THR A 10 32.24 28.20 39.18
CA THR A 10 33.62 28.48 39.57
C THR A 10 34.58 28.29 38.39
N VAL A 11 35.75 28.92 38.45
CA VAL A 11 36.81 28.74 37.43
C VAL A 11 37.16 27.26 37.23
N PHE A 12 37.18 26.48 38.32
CA PHE A 12 37.42 25.04 38.27
C PHE A 12 36.33 24.29 37.50
N GLU A 13 35.05 24.63 37.70
CA GLU A 13 33.92 24.02 36.97
C GLU A 13 33.94 24.38 35.49
N HIS A 14 34.34 25.60 35.13
CA HIS A 14 34.54 25.99 33.73
C HIS A 14 35.61 25.12 33.06
N VAL A 15 36.77 24.96 33.70
CA VAL A 15 37.86 24.13 33.19
C VAL A 15 37.41 22.67 33.03
N LYS A 16 36.71 22.11 34.03
CA LYS A 16 36.20 20.74 33.99
C LYS A 16 35.25 20.53 32.81
N ARG A 17 34.29 21.44 32.61
CA ARG A 17 33.31 21.35 31.52
C ARG A 17 33.96 21.49 30.14
N HIS A 18 34.94 22.38 30.01
CA HIS A 18 35.70 22.52 28.77
C HIS A 18 36.52 21.26 28.47
N ALA A 19 37.14 20.65 29.49
CA ALA A 19 37.83 19.37 29.33
C ALA A 19 36.88 18.24 28.90
N GLU A 20 35.68 18.16 29.49
CA GLU A 20 34.63 17.21 29.07
C GLU A 20 34.17 17.44 27.62
N ALA A 21 33.98 18.71 27.23
CA ALA A 21 33.61 19.07 25.86
C ALA A 21 34.72 18.72 24.86
N VAL A 22 35.98 19.03 25.16
CA VAL A 22 37.14 18.69 24.33
C VAL A 22 37.31 17.18 24.22
N LYS A 23 37.16 16.44 25.32
CA LYS A 23 37.18 14.96 25.31
C LYS A 23 36.11 14.40 24.38
N THR A 24 34.89 14.94 24.45
CA THR A 24 33.78 14.54 23.57
C THR A 24 34.10 14.87 22.11
N ALA A 25 34.61 16.08 21.83
CA ALA A 25 34.99 16.49 20.48
C ALA A 25 36.10 15.59 19.89
N ILE A 26 37.12 15.24 20.68
CA ILE A 26 38.18 14.31 20.25
C ILE A 26 37.60 12.93 19.96
N ARG A 27 36.70 12.41 20.81
CA ARG A 27 36.04 11.12 20.59
C ARG A 27 35.28 11.11 19.26
N GLU A 28 34.44 12.11 19.01
CA GLU A 28 33.67 12.23 17.77
C GLU A 28 34.56 12.48 16.53
N ALA A 29 35.72 13.10 16.70
CA ALA A 29 36.67 13.30 15.59
C ALA A 29 37.38 12.00 15.17
N ILE A 30 37.66 11.09 16.12
CA ILE A 30 38.38 9.83 15.85
C ILE A 30 37.40 8.71 15.47
N ILE A 31 36.30 8.57 16.21
CA ILE A 31 35.28 7.55 16.00
C ILE A 31 33.93 8.26 15.97
N PRO A 32 33.57 8.91 14.85
CA PRO A 32 32.31 9.62 14.76
C PRO A 32 31.16 8.63 14.89
N GLU A 33 30.35 8.77 15.93
CA GLU A 33 29.02 8.14 16.02
C GLU A 33 28.02 8.94 15.15
N SER A 34 28.45 9.30 13.94
CA SER A 34 27.65 10.15 13.06
C SER A 34 26.39 9.40 12.63
N VAL A 35 25.26 10.08 12.84
CA VAL A 35 23.95 9.70 12.30
C VAL A 35 23.85 9.88 10.78
N THR A 36 24.93 10.34 10.14
CA THR A 36 24.99 10.58 8.70
C THR A 36 25.11 9.26 7.94
N CYS A 37 24.20 9.04 6.99
CA CYS A 37 24.30 7.99 5.98
C CYS A 37 25.01 8.56 4.75
N SER A 38 26.16 7.98 4.37
CA SER A 38 26.97 8.51 3.26
C SER A 38 26.48 8.03 1.88
N TYR A 39 25.31 8.50 1.44
CA TYR A 39 24.79 8.23 0.09
C TYR A 39 25.73 8.82 -1.00
N PRO A 40 26.06 8.10 -2.09
CA PRO A 40 25.54 6.80 -2.53
C PRO A 40 26.35 5.57 -2.05
N LYS A 41 27.44 5.74 -1.30
CA LYS A 41 28.31 4.64 -0.83
C LYS A 41 27.67 3.77 0.25
N GLU A 42 26.77 4.37 1.03
CA GLU A 42 25.93 3.72 2.03
C GLU A 42 24.47 4.09 1.77
N ARG A 43 23.57 3.11 1.78
CA ARG A 43 22.13 3.33 1.59
C ARG A 43 21.36 3.02 2.87
N ARG A 44 20.35 3.82 3.20
CA ARG A 44 19.46 3.47 4.32
C ARG A 44 18.58 2.29 3.91
N LYS A 45 18.50 1.26 4.75
CA LYS A 45 17.52 0.18 4.55
C LYS A 45 16.11 0.72 4.75
N MET A 46 15.30 0.61 3.71
CA MET A 46 13.91 1.04 3.77
C MET A 46 13.03 0.00 4.49
N PRO A 47 12.05 0.43 5.30
CA PRO A 47 11.12 -0.49 5.95
C PRO A 47 10.27 -1.24 4.92
N ALA A 48 9.70 -2.38 5.32
CA ALA A 48 8.82 -3.17 4.46
C ALA A 48 7.60 -2.39 3.93
N SER A 49 7.08 -1.45 4.73
CA SER A 49 5.95 -0.60 4.39
C SER A 49 6.33 0.69 3.64
N PHE A 50 7.56 0.79 3.14
CA PHE A 50 7.98 1.96 2.38
C PHE A 50 7.17 2.10 1.09
N ARG A 51 6.79 3.33 0.75
CA ARG A 51 5.97 3.62 -0.41
C ARG A 51 6.79 4.22 -1.54
N GLY A 52 7.38 3.35 -2.36
CA GLY A 52 8.20 3.75 -3.50
C GLY A 52 7.47 3.67 -4.84
N TYR A 53 8.29 3.59 -5.88
CA TYR A 53 7.90 3.35 -7.27
C TYR A 53 7.00 2.12 -7.41
N LEU A 54 6.14 2.11 -8.43
CA LEU A 54 5.17 1.04 -8.64
C LEU A 54 5.55 0.20 -9.86
N ILE A 55 5.44 -1.12 -9.70
CA ILE A 55 5.57 -2.09 -10.78
C ILE A 55 4.17 -2.60 -11.13
N PHE A 56 3.94 -2.88 -12.41
CA PHE A 56 2.67 -3.34 -12.95
C PHE A 56 2.76 -4.77 -13.46
N ASP A 57 1.76 -5.59 -13.11
CA ASP A 57 1.61 -6.98 -13.50
C ASP A 57 0.37 -7.11 -14.42
N PRO A 58 0.56 -7.21 -15.75
CA PRO A 58 -0.54 -7.23 -16.71
C PRO A 58 -1.42 -8.48 -16.60
N ASP A 59 -0.84 -9.63 -16.21
CA ASP A 59 -1.54 -10.91 -16.09
C ASP A 59 -2.59 -10.87 -14.97
N ARG A 60 -2.37 -10.05 -13.94
CA ARG A 60 -3.28 -9.86 -12.82
C ARG A 60 -4.28 -8.74 -13.03
N CYS A 61 -4.03 -7.79 -13.92
CA CYS A 61 -4.96 -6.70 -14.14
C CYS A 61 -6.28 -7.24 -14.71
N ILE A 62 -7.42 -6.61 -14.40
CA ILE A 62 -8.73 -6.96 -14.98
C ILE A 62 -9.42 -5.74 -15.61
N SER A 63 -8.67 -4.66 -15.86
CA SER A 63 -9.18 -3.42 -16.46
C SER A 63 -10.43 -2.88 -15.76
N CYS A 64 -10.48 -2.91 -14.42
CA CYS A 64 -11.63 -2.46 -13.63
C CYS A 64 -11.63 -0.95 -13.31
N PHE A 65 -10.58 -0.22 -13.68
CA PHE A 65 -10.42 1.23 -13.47
C PHE A 65 -10.37 1.69 -12.00
N GLY A 66 -10.45 0.79 -11.02
CA GLY A 66 -10.48 1.13 -9.59
C GLY A 66 -9.28 1.97 -9.12
N CYS A 67 -8.08 1.65 -9.62
CA CYS A 67 -6.87 2.40 -9.32
C CYS A 67 -6.92 3.86 -9.81
N ALA A 68 -7.53 4.10 -10.98
CA ALA A 68 -7.69 5.45 -11.52
C ALA A 68 -8.73 6.24 -10.70
N PHE A 69 -9.87 5.64 -10.37
CA PHE A 69 -10.92 6.29 -9.59
C PHE A 69 -10.50 6.63 -8.15
N ILE A 70 -9.73 5.77 -7.50
CA ILE A 70 -9.31 6.01 -6.10
C ILE A 70 -8.17 7.03 -5.98
N CYS A 71 -7.50 7.37 -7.09
CA CYS A 71 -6.30 8.22 -7.06
C CYS A 71 -6.66 9.67 -6.69
N PRO A 72 -6.28 10.19 -5.50
CA PRO A 72 -6.67 11.53 -5.07
C PRO A 72 -5.97 12.63 -5.89
N ALA A 73 -4.80 12.33 -6.46
CA ALA A 73 -4.02 13.25 -7.28
C ALA A 73 -4.38 13.18 -8.77
N ASN A 74 -5.32 12.30 -9.17
CA ASN A 74 -5.64 12.02 -10.57
C ASN A 74 -4.39 11.75 -11.44
N ALA A 75 -3.44 11.01 -10.87
CA ALA A 75 -2.15 10.70 -11.48
C ALA A 75 -2.22 9.50 -12.43
N ILE A 76 -3.28 8.69 -12.34
CA ILE A 76 -3.41 7.44 -13.08
C ILE A 76 -4.39 7.64 -14.25
N ARG A 77 -3.94 7.34 -15.47
CA ARG A 77 -4.77 7.33 -16.67
C ARG A 77 -4.80 5.91 -17.24
N MET A 78 -5.99 5.41 -17.55
CA MET A 78 -6.13 4.11 -18.19
C MET A 78 -5.94 4.26 -19.70
N LYS A 79 -4.96 3.58 -20.28
CA LYS A 79 -4.70 3.55 -21.72
C LYS A 79 -4.97 2.16 -22.27
N GLU A 80 -5.46 2.12 -23.50
CA GLU A 80 -5.62 0.88 -24.26
C GLU A 80 -4.23 0.33 -24.64
N ALA A 81 -4.02 -0.96 -24.39
CA ALA A 81 -2.82 -1.70 -24.73
C ALA A 81 -3.04 -2.53 -26.00
N GLU A 82 -1.98 -3.17 -26.51
CA GLU A 82 -2.02 -3.93 -27.78
C GLU A 82 -3.00 -5.11 -27.77
N ASP A 83 -3.29 -5.66 -26.59
CA ASP A 83 -4.24 -6.76 -26.38
C ASP A 83 -5.71 -6.29 -26.30
N GLY A 84 -5.98 -5.00 -26.54
CA GLY A 84 -7.31 -4.38 -26.44
C GLY A 84 -7.79 -4.16 -25.01
N ARG A 85 -6.95 -4.44 -24.00
CA ARG A 85 -7.27 -4.21 -22.58
C ARG A 85 -6.82 -2.82 -22.17
N TYR A 86 -7.40 -2.31 -21.09
CA TYR A 86 -7.02 -1.00 -20.54
C TYR A 86 -6.13 -1.17 -19.32
N TYR A 87 -4.96 -0.53 -19.34
CA TYR A 87 -3.95 -0.61 -18.30
C TYR A 87 -3.55 0.76 -17.73
N PRO A 88 -3.11 0.82 -16.46
CA PRO A 88 -2.77 2.07 -15.79
C PRO A 88 -1.43 2.64 -16.26
N THR A 89 -1.46 3.84 -16.81
CA THR A 89 -0.32 4.75 -17.01
C THR A 89 -0.24 5.72 -15.83
N ILE A 90 0.94 5.93 -15.24
CA ILE A 90 1.10 6.77 -14.04
C ILE A 90 1.95 8.02 -14.36
N ASP A 91 1.39 9.18 -14.04
CA ASP A 91 2.11 10.45 -14.03
C ASP A 91 2.78 10.65 -12.65
N TYR A 92 4.07 10.33 -12.58
CA TYR A 92 4.87 10.48 -11.36
C TYR A 92 5.13 11.94 -10.99
N GLY A 93 4.88 12.90 -11.88
CA GLY A 93 4.88 14.34 -11.55
C GLY A 93 3.67 14.75 -10.72
N LYS A 94 2.59 13.95 -10.74
CA LYS A 94 1.38 14.13 -9.91
C LYS A 94 1.30 13.13 -8.75
N CYS A 95 1.90 11.96 -8.89
CA CYS A 95 1.79 10.89 -7.90
C CYS A 95 2.35 11.33 -6.54
N ILE A 96 1.53 11.21 -5.49
CA ILE A 96 1.93 11.52 -4.11
C ILE A 96 2.33 10.27 -3.30
N PHE A 97 2.55 9.13 -3.97
CA PHE A 97 2.92 7.85 -3.37
C PHE A 97 2.04 7.42 -2.17
N CYS A 98 0.73 7.72 -2.23
CA CYS A 98 -0.21 7.34 -1.17
C CYS A 98 -0.55 5.84 -1.16
N HIS A 99 -0.31 5.13 -2.28
CA HIS A 99 -0.57 3.70 -2.48
C HIS A 99 -2.04 3.26 -2.37
N PHE A 100 -3.02 4.17 -2.38
CA PHE A 100 -4.45 3.78 -2.43
C PHE A 100 -4.82 2.96 -3.67
N CYS A 101 -4.13 3.16 -4.79
CA CYS A 101 -4.30 2.34 -5.98
C CYS A 101 -3.95 0.86 -5.72
N LEU A 102 -2.97 0.58 -4.85
CA LEU A 102 -2.59 -0.79 -4.47
C LEU A 102 -3.65 -1.39 -3.56
N ASP A 103 -4.04 -0.65 -2.51
CA ASP A 103 -5.07 -1.08 -1.56
C ASP A 103 -6.42 -1.37 -2.25
N SER A 104 -6.75 -0.58 -3.29
CA SER A 104 -7.98 -0.75 -4.06
C SER A 104 -7.93 -1.91 -5.06
N CYS A 105 -6.75 -2.42 -5.41
CA CYS A 105 -6.61 -3.36 -6.51
C CYS A 105 -7.03 -4.77 -6.05
N PRO A 106 -8.14 -5.33 -6.58
CA PRO A 106 -8.66 -6.61 -6.11
C PRO A 106 -7.75 -7.80 -6.45
N GLU A 107 -6.94 -7.68 -7.50
CA GLU A 107 -6.02 -8.74 -7.96
C GLU A 107 -4.55 -8.45 -7.61
N GLY A 108 -4.24 -7.28 -7.02
CA GLY A 108 -2.87 -6.89 -6.72
C GLY A 108 -1.98 -6.73 -7.96
N ALA A 109 -2.53 -6.15 -9.04
CA ALA A 109 -1.81 -5.91 -10.29
C ALA A 109 -0.77 -4.79 -10.20
N LEU A 110 -0.91 -3.84 -9.26
CA LEU A 110 0.13 -2.86 -8.94
C LEU A 110 0.89 -3.34 -7.71
N LYS A 111 2.22 -3.42 -7.81
CA LYS A 111 3.12 -3.89 -6.75
C LYS A 111 3.96 -2.72 -6.21
N PRO A 112 4.13 -2.61 -4.88
CA PRO A 112 4.99 -1.59 -4.30
C PRO A 112 6.46 -2.00 -4.42
N THR A 113 7.34 -1.01 -4.50
CA THR A 113 8.77 -1.18 -4.34
C THR A 113 9.31 -0.24 -3.27
N LYS A 114 10.58 -0.42 -2.90
CA LYS A 114 11.35 0.49 -2.05
C LYS A 114 12.25 1.44 -2.85
N ILE A 115 12.07 1.48 -4.17
CA ILE A 115 12.79 2.39 -5.08
C ILE A 115 12.20 3.78 -4.88
N HIS A 116 13.05 4.78 -4.65
CA HIS A 116 12.63 6.15 -4.27
C HIS A 116 13.41 7.25 -4.97
N ASP A 117 14.45 6.88 -5.70
CA ASP A 117 15.46 7.69 -6.32
C ASP A 117 15.32 7.70 -7.86
N VAL A 118 14.13 7.37 -8.36
CA VAL A 118 13.81 7.51 -9.79
C VAL A 118 13.84 8.99 -10.15
N ALA A 119 14.72 9.34 -11.07
CA ALA A 119 14.91 10.71 -11.52
C ALA A 119 14.66 10.81 -13.02
N TYR A 120 14.02 11.90 -13.42
CA TYR A 120 13.71 12.21 -14.81
C TYR A 120 14.40 13.52 -15.19
N ARG A 121 14.85 13.63 -16.45
CA ARG A 121 15.46 14.87 -16.95
C ARG A 121 14.43 15.95 -17.27
N ASP A 122 13.24 15.53 -17.68
CA ASP A 122 12.18 16.38 -18.19
C ASP A 122 10.83 15.96 -17.59
N LEU A 123 9.88 16.90 -17.48
CA LEU A 123 8.56 16.64 -16.89
C LEU A 123 7.75 15.62 -17.71
N ASP A 124 7.82 15.70 -19.05
CA ASP A 124 7.06 14.81 -19.92
C ASP A 124 7.44 13.33 -19.75
N ARG A 125 8.69 13.06 -19.34
CA ARG A 125 9.18 11.71 -19.06
C ARG A 125 8.66 11.15 -17.74
N MET A 126 8.08 11.98 -16.87
CA MET A 126 7.44 11.51 -15.63
C MET A 126 6.10 10.83 -15.90
N LEU A 127 5.56 10.92 -17.11
CA LEU A 127 4.43 10.11 -17.56
C LEU A 127 4.94 8.72 -17.97
N THR A 128 5.02 7.82 -16.99
CA THR A 128 5.46 6.45 -17.21
C THR A 128 4.33 5.62 -17.80
N LEU A 129 4.59 5.07 -18.99
CA LEU A 129 3.66 4.18 -19.69
C LEU A 129 3.59 2.81 -19.03
N THR A 130 2.52 2.07 -19.32
CA THR A 130 2.27 0.75 -18.72
C THR A 130 3.46 -0.19 -18.94
N GLU A 131 4.04 -0.18 -20.14
CA GLU A 131 5.10 -1.08 -20.58
C GLU A 131 6.39 -0.83 -19.79
N GLU A 132 6.65 0.43 -19.45
CA GLU A 132 7.80 0.85 -18.63
C GLU A 132 7.65 0.46 -17.15
N MET A 133 6.43 0.14 -16.71
CA MET A 133 6.16 -0.27 -15.34
C MET A 133 6.21 -1.79 -15.14
N ILE A 134 6.28 -2.59 -16.21
CA ILE A 134 6.29 -4.06 -16.10
C ILE A 134 7.58 -4.55 -15.44
N GLU A 135 8.69 -3.94 -15.84
CA GLU A 135 10.01 -4.21 -15.29
C GLU A 135 10.43 -3.08 -14.35
N PRO A 136 11.23 -3.38 -13.31
CA PRO A 136 11.83 -2.32 -12.51
C PRO A 136 12.70 -1.40 -13.38
N PRO A 137 12.76 -0.09 -13.08
CA PRO A 137 13.68 0.81 -13.77
C PRO A 137 15.14 0.38 -13.53
N GLU A 138 16.05 0.84 -14.38
CA GLU A 138 17.48 0.60 -14.20
C GLU A 138 17.95 1.12 -12.83
N ILE A 139 18.44 0.21 -11.98
CA ILE A 139 18.92 0.52 -10.64
C ILE A 139 20.44 0.55 -10.64
N ILE A 140 21.01 1.74 -10.54
CA ILE A 140 22.47 1.93 -10.42
C ILE A 140 22.83 1.98 -8.93
N ARG A 141 23.54 0.95 -8.45
CA ARG A 141 23.98 0.86 -7.05
C ARG A 141 25.51 0.97 -6.94
N GLU A 142 25.96 1.92 -6.13
CA GLU A 142 27.37 2.03 -5.70
C GLU A 142 27.57 1.55 -4.25
N ASP A 143 26.47 1.30 -3.55
CA ASP A 143 26.48 0.98 -2.14
C ASP A 143 26.98 -0.44 -1.88
N LYS A 144 27.87 -0.57 -0.89
CA LYS A 144 28.38 -1.87 -0.42
C LYS A 144 27.79 -2.25 0.94
N ARG A 145 27.06 -1.32 1.54
CA ARG A 145 26.55 -1.38 2.90
C ARG A 145 25.20 -0.72 2.95
N TYR A 146 24.30 -1.31 3.72
CA TYR A 146 23.09 -0.64 4.14
C TYR A 146 23.14 -0.27 5.62
N VAL A 147 22.44 0.82 5.94
CA VAL A 147 22.35 1.40 7.28
C VAL A 147 20.96 1.16 7.85
N GLU A 148 20.91 0.54 9.02
CA GLU A 148 19.71 0.34 9.80
C GLU A 148 19.68 1.26 11.02
N TYR A 149 18.52 1.82 11.29
CA TYR A 149 18.26 2.66 12.45
C TYR A 149 17.75 1.74 13.57
N VAL A 150 18.57 1.53 14.60
CA VAL A 150 18.26 0.70 15.77
C VAL A 150 17.91 1.63 16.92
N ILE A 151 16.71 1.49 17.47
CA ILE A 151 16.26 2.29 18.62
C ILE A 151 16.32 1.39 19.85
N ASP A 152 17.21 1.72 20.77
CA ASP A 152 17.41 1.01 22.04
C ASP A 152 16.94 1.93 23.19
N GLY A 153 15.69 1.73 23.62
CA GLY A 153 15.06 2.58 24.63
C GLY A 153 14.78 4.00 24.11
N ARG A 154 15.59 4.99 24.53
CA ARG A 154 15.52 6.39 24.04
C ARG A 154 16.67 6.74 23.10
N ASP A 155 17.62 5.83 22.92
CA ASP A 155 18.82 6.07 22.14
C ASP A 155 18.65 5.51 20.73
N LEU A 156 19.16 6.24 19.75
CA LEU A 156 19.14 5.85 18.33
C LEU A 156 20.56 5.57 17.90
N HIS A 157 20.83 4.35 17.46
CA HIS A 157 22.11 3.91 16.94
C HIS A 157 21.99 3.50 15.46
N LEU A 158 23.02 3.76 14.68
CA LEU A 158 23.11 3.28 13.30
C LEU A 158 23.90 1.98 13.26
N ARG A 159 23.24 0.91 12.78
CA ARG A 159 23.90 -0.36 12.46
C ARG A 159 24.21 -0.40 10.97
N ARG A 160 25.50 -0.42 10.63
CA ARG A 160 25.98 -0.58 9.24
C ARG A 160 26.23 -2.06 8.99
N VAL A 161 25.60 -2.62 7.95
CA VAL A 161 25.70 -4.03 7.57
C VAL A 161 26.25 -4.12 6.16
N ASP A 162 27.24 -4.99 5.95
CA ASP A 162 27.77 -5.26 4.60
C ASP A 162 26.73 -6.01 3.75
N GLY A 163 26.59 -5.58 2.50
CA GLY A 163 25.64 -6.11 1.54
C GLY A 163 24.62 -5.06 1.08
N GLU A 164 23.65 -5.55 0.32
CA GLU A 164 22.61 -4.76 -0.33
C GLU A 164 21.25 -5.01 0.32
N ASP A 165 20.43 -3.96 0.41
CA ASP A 165 19.03 -4.11 0.81
C ASP A 165 18.13 -4.53 -0.37
N GLU A 166 16.98 -5.11 -0.03
CA GLU A 166 16.00 -5.60 -0.98
C GLU A 166 15.00 -4.51 -1.35
N LEU A 167 15.02 -4.07 -2.62
CA LEU A 167 14.17 -3.00 -3.14
C LEU A 167 12.84 -3.50 -3.71
N LEU A 168 12.79 -4.74 -4.18
CA LEU A 168 11.56 -5.34 -4.69
C LEU A 168 10.83 -6.03 -3.54
N VAL A 169 9.53 -5.82 -3.43
CA VAL A 169 8.72 -6.44 -2.38
C VAL A 169 7.79 -7.43 -3.02
N ASP A 170 7.92 -8.70 -2.65
CA ASP A 170 6.93 -9.70 -3.01
C ASP A 170 5.78 -9.66 -1.99
N LEU A 171 4.65 -9.10 -2.42
CA LEU A 171 3.42 -9.14 -1.63
C LEU A 171 2.52 -10.25 -2.19
N PRO A 172 2.03 -11.16 -1.32
CA PRO A 172 1.00 -12.09 -1.75
C PRO A 172 -0.22 -11.29 -2.22
N PRO A 173 -0.94 -11.75 -3.26
CA PRO A 173 -2.17 -11.11 -3.68
C PRO A 173 -3.15 -11.03 -2.49
N PRO A 174 -3.99 -9.98 -2.44
CA PRO A 174 -4.98 -9.86 -1.38
C PRO A 174 -5.83 -11.14 -1.34
N SER A 175 -5.96 -11.74 -0.15
CA SER A 175 -6.80 -12.92 0.02
C SER A 175 -8.24 -12.55 -0.30
N LYS A 176 -8.82 -13.14 -1.35
CA LYS A 176 -10.24 -12.96 -1.68
C LYS A 176 -11.06 -13.53 -0.53
N VAL A 177 -11.74 -12.66 0.21
CA VAL A 177 -12.68 -13.09 1.23
C VAL A 177 -13.93 -13.55 0.50
N GLU A 178 -14.15 -14.86 0.43
CA GLU A 178 -15.38 -15.42 -0.14
C GLU A 178 -16.59 -14.88 0.63
N ARG A 179 -17.52 -14.28 -0.10
CA ARG A 179 -18.79 -13.81 0.44
C ARG A 179 -19.92 -14.55 -0.22
N ILE A 180 -20.89 -14.98 0.56
CA ILE A 180 -22.09 -15.64 0.08
C ILE A 180 -23.31 -14.82 0.49
N VAL A 181 -24.38 -14.90 -0.30
CA VAL A 181 -25.65 -14.29 0.09
C VAL A 181 -26.31 -15.12 1.19
N SER A 182 -26.86 -14.43 2.18
CA SER A 182 -27.70 -15.03 3.22
C SER A 182 -28.92 -14.14 3.48
N CYS A 183 -30.07 -14.77 3.78
CA CYS A 183 -31.27 -14.09 4.22
C CYS A 183 -31.20 -13.91 5.74
N ILE A 184 -31.07 -12.66 6.19
CA ILE A 184 -30.91 -12.35 7.62
C ILE A 184 -32.25 -12.11 8.32
N ASP A 185 -33.31 -11.81 7.57
CA ASP A 185 -34.64 -11.54 8.09
C ASP A 185 -35.71 -12.15 7.17
N PRO A 186 -36.00 -13.44 7.31
CA PRO A 186 -36.99 -14.12 6.49
C PRO A 186 -38.42 -13.59 6.68
N GLU A 187 -38.75 -13.04 7.85
CA GLU A 187 -40.11 -12.58 8.18
C GLU A 187 -40.50 -11.32 7.40
N SER A 188 -39.54 -10.43 7.16
CA SER A 188 -39.76 -9.22 6.33
C SER A 188 -39.73 -9.51 4.82
N CYS A 189 -39.51 -10.76 4.39
CA CYS A 189 -39.50 -11.12 2.98
C CYS A 189 -40.92 -11.13 2.40
N THR A 190 -41.15 -10.35 1.35
CA THR A 190 -42.46 -10.26 0.67
C THR A 190 -42.66 -11.29 -0.44
N GLY A 191 -41.66 -12.12 -0.73
CA GLY A 191 -41.75 -13.13 -1.79
C GLY A 191 -41.82 -12.57 -3.22
N CYS A 192 -41.32 -11.35 -3.46
CA CYS A 192 -41.41 -10.65 -4.74
C CYS A 192 -40.57 -11.25 -5.90
N ARG A 193 -39.69 -12.23 -5.62
CA ARG A 193 -38.85 -12.97 -6.59
C ARG A 193 -37.81 -12.18 -7.38
N ILE A 194 -37.66 -10.88 -7.16
CA ILE A 194 -36.61 -10.06 -7.79
C ILE A 194 -35.21 -10.68 -7.61
N CYS A 195 -34.92 -11.22 -6.42
CA CYS A 195 -33.63 -11.83 -6.11
C CYS A 195 -33.32 -13.11 -6.92
N GLU A 196 -34.34 -13.86 -7.34
CA GLU A 196 -34.22 -15.00 -8.25
C GLU A 196 -33.98 -14.52 -9.68
N GLU A 197 -34.76 -13.53 -10.14
CA GLU A 197 -34.65 -12.96 -11.50
C GLU A 197 -33.27 -12.35 -11.79
N VAL A 198 -32.69 -11.63 -10.82
CA VAL A 198 -31.37 -10.98 -10.99
C VAL A 198 -30.19 -11.95 -10.79
N CYS A 199 -30.45 -13.18 -10.36
CA CYS A 199 -29.41 -14.15 -10.08
C CYS A 199 -29.01 -14.95 -11.32
N GLU A 200 -28.01 -14.46 -12.05
CA GLU A 200 -27.48 -15.15 -13.24
C GLU A 200 -26.89 -16.54 -12.96
N HIS A 201 -26.63 -16.86 -11.70
CA HIS A 201 -26.02 -18.13 -11.28
C HIS A 201 -27.05 -19.16 -10.78
N GLY A 202 -28.35 -18.80 -10.72
CA GLY A 202 -29.41 -19.69 -10.25
C GLY A 202 -29.21 -20.19 -8.81
N VAL A 203 -28.59 -19.34 -7.98
CA VAL A 203 -28.30 -19.55 -6.55
C VAL A 203 -29.56 -19.38 -5.71
N ILE A 204 -30.39 -18.40 -6.07
CA ILE A 204 -31.65 -18.10 -5.39
C ILE A 204 -32.79 -18.63 -6.25
N ARG A 205 -33.70 -19.38 -5.63
CA ARG A 205 -34.92 -19.92 -6.25
C ARG A 205 -36.13 -19.65 -5.37
N SER A 206 -37.31 -19.54 -5.95
CA SER A 206 -38.56 -19.48 -5.18
C SER A 206 -39.28 -20.84 -5.13
N SER A 207 -39.72 -21.24 -3.95
CA SER A 207 -40.68 -22.34 -3.74
C SER A 207 -42.05 -21.74 -3.40
N VAL A 208 -43.09 -22.22 -4.09
CA VAL A 208 -44.47 -21.84 -3.80
C VAL A 208 -45.01 -22.84 -2.78
N GLU A 209 -45.37 -22.35 -1.60
CA GLU A 209 -45.98 -23.10 -0.51
C GLU A 209 -47.44 -22.63 -0.32
N GLU A 210 -48.25 -23.36 0.45
CA GLU A 210 -49.67 -23.02 0.67
C GLU A 210 -49.86 -21.63 1.29
N ASP A 211 -48.88 -21.17 2.09
CA ASP A 211 -48.90 -19.89 2.81
C ASP A 211 -48.14 -18.75 2.12
N GLY A 212 -47.63 -18.95 0.89
CA GLY A 212 -46.97 -17.90 0.11
C GLY A 212 -45.72 -18.34 -0.67
N VAL A 213 -44.90 -17.37 -1.04
CA VAL A 213 -43.66 -17.61 -1.80
C VAL A 213 -42.47 -17.58 -0.85
N ARG A 214 -41.77 -18.72 -0.75
CA ARG A 214 -40.56 -18.85 0.05
C ARG A 214 -39.32 -18.80 -0.84
N MET A 215 -38.28 -18.13 -0.36
CA MET A 215 -36.99 -18.07 -1.03
C MET A 215 -36.07 -19.18 -0.52
N VAL A 216 -35.39 -19.86 -1.44
CA VAL A 216 -34.39 -20.90 -1.18
C VAL A 216 -33.06 -20.45 -1.76
N ILE A 217 -32.00 -20.50 -0.94
CA ILE A 217 -30.66 -20.05 -1.31
C ILE A 217 -29.70 -21.24 -1.26
N ASP A 218 -29.03 -21.51 -2.37
CA ASP A 218 -27.95 -22.49 -2.47
C ASP A 218 -26.59 -21.81 -2.32
N SER A 219 -26.11 -21.70 -1.09
CA SER A 219 -24.88 -20.97 -0.75
C SER A 219 -23.61 -21.56 -1.38
N GLU A 220 -23.59 -22.85 -1.75
CA GLU A 220 -22.38 -23.49 -2.29
C GLU A 220 -22.02 -22.98 -3.69
N ARG A 221 -23.02 -22.57 -4.47
CA ARG A 221 -22.85 -22.06 -5.84
C ARG A 221 -22.82 -20.52 -5.90
N CYS A 222 -22.84 -19.85 -4.74
CA CYS A 222 -22.86 -18.40 -4.69
C CYS A 222 -21.48 -17.80 -4.97
N THR A 223 -21.39 -16.92 -5.98
CA THR A 223 -20.17 -16.19 -6.34
C THR A 223 -19.96 -14.90 -5.53
N GLY A 224 -20.93 -14.51 -4.70
CA GLY A 224 -20.81 -13.31 -3.86
C GLY A 224 -20.96 -11.98 -4.59
N CYS A 225 -21.47 -11.97 -5.82
CA CYS A 225 -21.59 -10.76 -6.64
C CYS A 225 -22.47 -9.65 -6.02
N GLY A 226 -23.41 -10.01 -5.15
CA GLY A 226 -24.23 -9.07 -4.39
C GLY A 226 -25.37 -8.39 -5.14
N LEU A 227 -25.66 -8.79 -6.39
CA LEU A 227 -26.77 -8.21 -7.18
C LEU A 227 -28.12 -8.33 -6.45
N CYS A 228 -28.44 -9.53 -5.95
CA CYS A 228 -29.67 -9.77 -5.18
C CYS A 228 -29.76 -8.92 -3.90
N VAL A 229 -28.63 -8.63 -3.24
CA VAL A 229 -28.57 -7.76 -2.06
C VAL A 229 -28.87 -6.32 -2.44
N LYS A 230 -28.33 -5.85 -3.58
CA LYS A 230 -28.55 -4.49 -4.08
C LYS A 230 -30.02 -4.27 -4.49
N GLU A 231 -30.63 -5.24 -5.15
CA GLU A 231 -31.99 -5.12 -5.71
C GLU A 231 -33.10 -5.48 -4.71
N CYS A 232 -32.76 -6.00 -3.53
CA CYS A 232 -33.75 -6.33 -2.51
C CYS A 232 -34.30 -5.06 -1.82
N SER A 233 -35.49 -4.61 -2.24
CA SER A 233 -36.18 -3.45 -1.65
C SER A 233 -36.43 -3.59 -0.14
N MET A 234 -36.66 -4.82 0.34
CA MET A 234 -36.88 -5.11 1.77
C MET A 234 -35.58 -5.21 2.58
N ARG A 235 -34.42 -5.23 1.90
CA ARG A 235 -33.07 -5.33 2.52
C ARG A 235 -32.90 -6.54 3.45
N VAL A 236 -33.61 -7.64 3.17
CA VAL A 236 -33.52 -8.89 3.95
C VAL A 236 -32.32 -9.76 3.59
N LEU A 237 -31.62 -9.44 2.50
CA LEU A 237 -30.43 -10.16 2.02
C LEU A 237 -29.15 -9.42 2.41
N ARG A 238 -28.11 -10.17 2.78
CA ARG A 238 -26.77 -9.63 3.06
C ARG A 238 -25.67 -10.54 2.51
N LEU A 239 -24.57 -9.94 2.08
CA LEU A 239 -23.33 -10.69 1.84
C LEU A 239 -22.64 -10.94 3.17
N VAL A 240 -22.52 -12.21 3.54
CA VAL A 240 -21.79 -12.68 4.72
C VAL A 240 -20.51 -13.37 4.29
N ARG A 241 -19.50 -13.39 5.16
CA ARG A 241 -18.28 -14.19 4.89
C ARG A 241 -18.66 -15.67 4.93
N ARG A 242 -18.13 -16.45 3.98
CA ARG A 242 -18.24 -17.91 4.00
C ARG A 242 -17.41 -18.48 5.14
#